data_AF-A0A958Q054-F1
#
_entry.id   AF-A0A958Q054-F1
#
_cell.length_a   1.000
_cell.length_b   1.000
_cell.length_c   1.000
_cell.angle_alpha   90.00
_cell.angle_beta   90.00
_cell.angle_gamma   90.00
#
_symmetry.space_group_name_H-M   'P 1'
#
loop_
_entity.id
_entity.type
_entity.pdbx_description
1 polymer ?
#
loop_
_entity_poly.entity_id
_entity_poly.type
_entity_poly.pdbx_seq_one_letter_code
_entity_poly.pdbx_strand_id
1 'polypeptide(L)'
;MTEKGILVIDHITFKVSDIEKSKSFYDQVLPTIGYEAKADMSFEGGIRVIGYACQGKIDTWFTNDKPVSGPFHLAWRVQSQKEVDDFYRAAMQAGGRDNGKPGKREMYHPGYYGAFVLDPDGNNIEAVFHEAK
;
A
#
# COMPACT_ATOMS: atom_id res chain seq x y z
N MET A 1 0.76 23.07 -21.93
CA MET A 1 -0.23 22.12 -21.39
C MET A 1 0.49 20.79 -21.27
N THR A 2 1.02 20.46 -20.09
CA THR A 2 1.60 19.13 -19.88
C THR A 2 0.46 18.13 -19.97
N GLU A 3 0.50 17.23 -20.94
CA GLU A 3 -0.35 16.05 -20.94
C GLU A 3 -0.21 15.40 -19.56
N LYS A 4 -1.27 15.49 -18.75
CA LYS A 4 -1.35 14.65 -17.55
C LYS A 4 -1.32 13.23 -18.08
N GLY A 5 -0.19 12.55 -17.91
CA GLY A 5 -0.03 11.16 -18.32
C GLY A 5 -1.21 10.36 -17.81
N ILE A 6 -1.78 9.51 -18.67
CA ILE A 6 -2.89 8.65 -18.30
C ILE A 6 -2.42 7.77 -17.15
N LEU A 7 -3.15 7.83 -16.02
CA LEU A 7 -2.97 6.87 -14.93
C LEU A 7 -3.28 5.48 -15.48
N VAL A 8 -2.28 4.60 -15.52
CA VAL A 8 -2.42 3.26 -16.12
C VAL A 8 -3.37 2.38 -15.29
N ILE A 9 -3.36 2.54 -13.97
CA ILE A 9 -4.28 1.89 -13.04
C ILE A 9 -5.18 2.96 -12.42
N ASP A 10 -6.50 2.81 -12.55
CA ASP A 10 -7.45 3.76 -11.98
C ASP A 10 -7.65 3.53 -10.47
N HIS A 11 -7.98 2.28 -10.11
CA HIS A 11 -8.10 1.79 -8.74
C HIS A 11 -8.02 0.25 -8.70
N ILE A 12 -7.89 -0.31 -7.51
CA ILE A 12 -7.89 -1.76 -7.24
C ILE A 12 -8.60 -2.08 -5.93
N THR A 13 -9.22 -3.26 -5.84
CA THR A 13 -9.89 -3.75 -4.63
C THR A 13 -9.29 -5.07 -4.18
N PHE A 14 -8.87 -5.13 -2.92
CA PHE A 14 -8.35 -6.32 -2.26
C PHE A 14 -9.35 -6.86 -1.25
N LYS A 15 -9.63 -8.16 -1.38
CA LYS A 15 -10.44 -8.91 -0.41
C LYS A 15 -9.51 -9.46 0.67
N VAL A 16 -9.73 -9.08 1.92
CA VAL A 16 -8.90 -9.43 3.09
C VAL A 16 -9.60 -10.42 4.01
N SER A 17 -8.83 -11.15 4.82
CA SER A 17 -9.40 -12.12 5.76
C SER A 17 -10.16 -11.44 6.89
N ASP A 18 -9.63 -10.33 7.41
CA ASP A 18 -10.12 -9.57 8.57
C ASP A 18 -9.93 -8.06 8.33
N ILE A 19 -11.02 -7.36 8.05
CA ILE A 19 -10.99 -5.92 7.69
C ILE A 19 -10.55 -5.04 8.85
N GLU A 20 -10.76 -5.43 10.11
CA GLU A 20 -10.31 -4.64 11.26
C GLU A 20 -8.80 -4.68 11.41
N LYS A 21 -8.21 -5.87 11.23
CA LYS A 21 -6.75 -6.04 11.23
C LYS A 21 -6.11 -5.30 10.07
N SER A 22 -6.66 -5.43 8.86
CA SER A 22 -6.15 -4.70 7.70
C SER A 22 -6.27 -3.19 7.91
N LYS A 23 -7.42 -2.69 8.40
CA LYS A 23 -7.61 -1.26 8.70
C LYS A 23 -6.57 -0.77 9.71
N SER A 24 -6.44 -1.45 10.84
CA SER A 24 -5.50 -1.06 11.91
C SER A 24 -4.06 -1.00 11.40
N PHE A 25 -3.69 -1.93 10.51
CA PHE A 25 -2.39 -1.92 9.86
C PHE A 25 -2.25 -0.76 8.87
N TYR A 26 -3.12 -0.65 7.87
CA TYR A 26 -2.99 0.34 6.81
C TYR A 26 -3.20 1.79 7.28
N ASP A 27 -4.01 2.02 8.32
CA ASP A 27 -4.16 3.34 8.94
C ASP A 27 -2.86 3.85 9.60
N GLN A 28 -1.94 2.96 9.98
CA GLN A 28 -0.63 3.34 10.51
C GLN A 28 0.42 3.52 9.41
N VAL A 29 0.31 2.73 8.34
CA VAL A 29 1.35 2.65 7.30
C VAL A 29 1.14 3.69 6.20
N LEU A 30 -0.05 3.71 5.59
CA LEU A 30 -0.32 4.50 4.38
C LEU A 30 -0.17 6.03 4.56
N PRO A 31 -0.43 6.63 5.75
CA PRO A 31 -0.16 8.06 5.96
C PRO A 31 1.30 8.48 5.77
N THR A 32 2.26 7.57 5.96
CA THR A 32 3.69 7.86 5.77
C THR A 32 4.06 8.15 4.31
N ILE A 33 3.22 7.72 3.37
CA ILE A 33 3.40 7.89 1.93
C ILE A 33 2.28 8.73 1.30
N GLY A 34 1.60 9.55 2.12
CA GLY A 34 0.63 10.56 1.67
C GLY A 34 -0.78 10.04 1.43
N TYR A 35 -1.09 8.81 1.84
CA TYR A 35 -2.42 8.23 1.74
C TYR A 35 -3.25 8.46 3.01
N GLU A 36 -4.56 8.58 2.84
CA GLU A 36 -5.51 8.71 3.96
C GLU A 36 -6.78 7.90 3.70
N ALA A 37 -7.39 7.34 4.75
CA ALA A 37 -8.69 6.68 4.63
C ALA A 37 -9.77 7.74 4.34
N LYS A 38 -10.40 7.66 3.17
CA LYS A 38 -11.47 8.58 2.73
C LYS A 38 -12.83 7.93 2.59
N ALA A 39 -12.89 6.60 2.62
CA ALA A 39 -14.14 5.87 2.64
C ALA A 39 -14.04 4.74 3.66
N ASP A 40 -15.12 4.53 4.40
CA ASP A 40 -15.28 3.46 5.37
C ASP A 40 -16.77 3.17 5.50
N MET A 41 -17.23 2.14 4.78
CA MET A 41 -18.65 1.89 4.54
C MET A 41 -19.01 0.47 4.92
N SER A 42 -20.14 0.31 5.59
CA SER A 42 -20.73 -1.00 5.91
C SER A 42 -21.98 -1.25 5.07
N PHE A 43 -22.12 -2.49 4.62
CA PHE A 43 -23.22 -2.97 3.79
C PHE A 43 -23.93 -4.14 4.48
N GLU A 44 -25.07 -4.55 3.91
CA GLU A 44 -25.78 -5.75 4.35
C GLU A 44 -24.88 -7.00 4.32
N GLY A 45 -25.18 -7.98 5.17
CA GLY A 45 -24.38 -9.20 5.28
C GLY A 45 -23.03 -9.02 5.99
N GLY A 46 -22.77 -7.87 6.62
CA GLY A 46 -21.54 -7.62 7.38
C GLY A 46 -20.34 -7.28 6.50
N ILE A 47 -20.57 -6.96 5.23
CA ILE A 47 -19.51 -6.50 4.32
C ILE A 47 -19.11 -5.08 4.69
N ARG A 48 -17.81 -4.83 4.82
CA ARG A 48 -17.23 -3.51 5.05
C ARG A 48 -16.19 -3.22 3.98
N VAL A 49 -16.18 -2.00 3.47
CA VAL A 49 -15.27 -1.55 2.42
C VAL A 49 -14.58 -0.27 2.87
N ILE A 50 -13.24 -0.26 2.80
CA ILE A 50 -12.39 0.87 3.18
C ILE A 50 -11.62 1.34 1.94
N GLY A 51 -11.60 2.64 1.69
CA GLY A 51 -10.89 3.25 0.58
C GLY A 51 -9.82 4.22 1.04
N TYR A 52 -8.59 4.03 0.58
CA TYR A 52 -7.47 4.92 0.82
C TYR A 52 -7.20 5.80 -0.41
N ALA A 53 -7.08 7.10 -0.16
CA ALA A 53 -6.85 8.11 -1.18
C ALA A 53 -5.46 8.72 -1.08
N CYS A 54 -4.85 8.98 -2.23
CA CYS A 54 -3.70 9.86 -2.37
C CYS A 54 -4.09 11.02 -3.29
N GLN A 55 -3.68 12.24 -2.92
CA GLN A 55 -4.00 13.46 -3.68
C GLN A 55 -5.51 13.62 -3.99
N GLY A 56 -6.37 13.21 -3.05
CA GLY A 56 -7.83 13.35 -3.16
C GLY A 56 -8.54 12.28 -4.01
N LYS A 57 -7.83 11.30 -4.58
CA LYS A 57 -8.42 10.19 -5.33
C LYS A 57 -8.23 8.88 -4.57
N ILE A 58 -9.32 8.16 -4.31
CA ILE A 58 -9.27 6.78 -3.80
C ILE A 58 -8.86 5.86 -4.95
N ASP A 59 -7.74 5.14 -4.78
CA ASP A 59 -7.25 4.16 -5.75
C ASP A 59 -7.05 2.76 -5.15
N THR A 60 -7.07 2.63 -3.82
CA THR A 60 -6.78 1.38 -3.13
C THR A 60 -7.91 1.07 -2.16
N TRP A 61 -8.60 -0.04 -2.40
CA TRP A 61 -9.74 -0.48 -1.60
C TRP A 61 -9.46 -1.81 -0.89
N PHE A 62 -9.98 -1.95 0.32
CA PHE A 62 -9.97 -3.20 1.09
C PHE A 62 -11.40 -3.57 1.49
N THR A 63 -11.73 -4.87 1.41
CA THR A 63 -13.05 -5.39 1.82
C THR A 63 -12.92 -6.76 2.46
N ASN A 64 -13.79 -7.10 3.41
CA ASN A 64 -13.89 -8.47 3.96
C ASN A 64 -14.74 -9.42 3.10
N ASP A 65 -15.23 -8.97 1.94
CA ASP A 65 -15.93 -9.82 0.98
C ASP A 65 -15.06 -11.03 0.57
N LYS A 66 -15.70 -12.13 0.19
CA LYS A 66 -15.02 -13.42 -0.07
C LYS A 66 -15.06 -13.78 -1.56
N PRO A 67 -14.13 -14.63 -2.04
CA PRO A 67 -12.95 -15.18 -1.35
C PRO A 67 -11.85 -14.12 -1.14
N VAL A 68 -10.90 -14.37 -0.22
CA VAL A 68 -9.72 -13.51 0.00
C VAL A 68 -8.86 -13.47 -1.26
N SER A 69 -8.32 -12.29 -1.62
CA SER A 69 -7.57 -12.07 -2.87
C SER A 69 -6.17 -12.69 -2.89
N GLY A 70 -5.52 -12.78 -1.73
CA GLY A 70 -4.09 -13.02 -1.59
C GLY A 70 -3.63 -14.48 -1.76
N PRO A 71 -2.29 -14.69 -1.85
CA PRO A 71 -1.24 -13.67 -1.71
C PRO A 71 -1.05 -12.81 -2.98
N PHE A 72 -0.81 -11.51 -2.82
CA PHE A 72 -0.47 -10.59 -3.91
C PHE A 72 0.78 -9.76 -3.60
N HIS A 73 1.28 -9.04 -4.62
CA HIS A 73 2.30 -8.01 -4.47
C HIS A 73 1.78 -6.65 -4.97
N LEU A 74 1.93 -5.61 -4.15
CA LEU A 74 1.52 -4.25 -4.47
C LEU A 74 2.64 -3.28 -4.08
N ALA A 75 3.06 -2.44 -5.02
CA ALA A 75 4.09 -1.43 -4.81
C ALA A 75 3.53 -0.03 -5.04
N TRP A 76 3.65 0.85 -4.04
CA TRP A 76 3.38 2.28 -4.19
C TRP A 76 4.67 3.01 -4.57
N ARG A 77 4.60 3.78 -5.65
CA ARG A 77 5.68 4.70 -6.00
C ARG A 77 5.66 5.89 -5.05
N VAL A 78 6.79 6.15 -4.41
CA VAL A 78 6.99 7.26 -3.47
C VAL A 78 7.99 8.27 -4.03
N GLN A 79 8.13 9.42 -3.37
CA GLN A 79 8.91 10.57 -3.86
C GLN A 79 10.32 10.66 -3.27
N SER A 80 10.67 9.83 -2.29
CA SER A 80 12.00 9.84 -1.67
C SER A 80 12.38 8.52 -1.01
N GLN A 81 13.69 8.30 -0.79
CA GLN A 81 14.17 7.20 0.05
C GLN A 81 13.63 7.29 1.49
N LYS A 82 13.45 8.52 1.99
CA LYS A 82 12.88 8.76 3.32
C LYS A 82 11.44 8.22 3.44
N GLU A 83 10.61 8.41 2.42
CA GLU A 83 9.25 7.86 2.39
C GLU A 83 9.26 6.32 2.41
N VAL A 84 10.22 5.69 1.74
CA VAL A 84 10.42 4.23 1.82
C VAL A 84 10.81 3.80 3.25
N ASP A 85 11.73 4.52 3.88
CA ASP A 85 12.17 4.22 5.25
C ASP A 85 11.03 4.41 6.28
N ASP A 86 10.24 5.48 6.14
CA ASP A 86 9.11 5.78 7.00
C ASP A 86 7.99 4.75 6.85
N PHE A 87 7.66 4.37 5.61
CA PHE A 87 6.73 3.30 5.29
C PHE A 87 7.12 2.00 5.99
N TYR A 88 8.37 1.58 5.82
CA TYR A 88 8.86 0.35 6.42
C TYR A 88 8.80 0.40 7.95
N ARG A 89 9.27 1.50 8.56
CA ARG A 89 9.27 1.67 10.01
C ARG A 89 7.85 1.62 10.57
N ALA A 90 6.89 2.31 9.95
CA ALA A 90 5.50 2.27 10.36
C ALA A 90 4.89 0.87 10.21
N ALA A 91 5.22 0.17 9.13
CA ALA A 91 4.72 -1.18 8.90
C ALA A 91 5.25 -2.20 9.92
N MET A 92 6.53 -2.09 10.32
CA MET A 92 7.07 -2.89 11.43
C MET A 92 6.37 -2.57 12.76
N GLN A 93 6.13 -1.28 13.05
CA GLN A 93 5.41 -0.86 14.26
C GLN A 93 3.96 -1.36 14.29
N ALA A 94 3.31 -1.43 13.13
CA ALA A 94 1.95 -1.93 12.96
C ALA A 94 1.84 -3.47 12.99
N GLY A 95 2.95 -4.20 13.21
CA GLY A 95 2.96 -5.66 13.30
C GLY A 95 3.15 -6.38 11.96
N GLY A 96 3.52 -5.66 10.89
CA GLY A 96 3.97 -6.26 9.64
C GLY A 96 5.24 -7.07 9.82
N ARG A 97 5.48 -8.03 8.92
CA ARG A 97 6.68 -8.87 8.96
C ARG A 97 7.68 -8.43 7.89
N ASP A 98 8.95 -8.39 8.26
CA ASP A 98 10.03 -8.05 7.33
C ASP A 98 10.03 -9.02 6.13
N ASN A 99 10.08 -8.45 4.93
CA ASN A 99 10.29 -9.20 3.68
C ASN A 99 11.43 -8.58 2.85
N GLY A 100 12.14 -7.59 3.41
CA GLY A 100 13.19 -6.84 2.73
C GLY A 100 13.30 -5.41 3.27
N LYS A 101 14.25 -5.20 4.18
CA LYS A 101 14.61 -3.89 4.75
C LYS A 101 14.84 -2.81 3.68
N PRO A 102 14.58 -1.52 3.97
CA PRO A 102 14.87 -0.44 3.05
C PRO A 102 16.30 -0.51 2.52
N GLY A 103 16.45 -0.33 1.20
CA GLY A 103 17.76 -0.30 0.59
C GLY A 103 17.72 -0.28 -0.92
N LYS A 104 18.90 -0.10 -1.52
CA LYS A 104 19.08 -0.19 -2.95
C LYS A 104 18.77 -1.61 -3.45
N ARG A 105 18.20 -1.69 -4.65
CA ARG A 105 17.94 -2.91 -5.40
C ARG A 105 18.60 -2.82 -6.77
N GLU A 106 19.92 -2.68 -6.78
CA GLU A 106 20.70 -2.48 -8.01
C GLU A 106 20.55 -3.64 -9.01
N MET A 107 20.15 -4.83 -8.54
CA MET A 107 19.78 -5.98 -9.38
C MET A 107 18.54 -5.75 -10.25
N TYR A 108 17.66 -4.80 -9.89
CA TYR A 108 16.49 -4.44 -10.70
C TYR A 108 16.88 -3.38 -11.73
N HIS A 109 17.38 -2.24 -11.25
CA HIS A 109 18.07 -1.23 -12.05
C HIS A 109 18.75 -0.19 -11.13
N PRO A 110 19.74 0.58 -11.62
CA PRO A 110 20.31 1.69 -10.89
C PRO A 110 19.25 2.70 -10.44
N GLY A 111 19.33 3.16 -9.19
CA GLY A 111 18.38 4.12 -8.61
C GLY A 111 17.10 3.52 -8.02
N TYR A 112 16.91 2.19 -8.06
CA TYR A 112 15.81 1.53 -7.36
C TYR A 112 16.11 1.46 -5.86
N TYR A 113 15.31 2.11 -5.04
CA TYR A 113 15.34 2.01 -3.57
C TYR A 113 13.96 1.59 -3.07
N GLY A 114 13.87 0.48 -2.35
CA GLY A 114 12.58 -0.07 -1.94
C GLY A 114 12.64 -0.81 -0.61
N ALA A 115 11.46 -1.03 -0.04
CA ALA A 115 11.26 -1.82 1.17
C ALA A 115 10.03 -2.71 1.03
N PHE A 116 10.10 -3.93 1.55
CA PHE A 116 9.11 -4.98 1.37
C PHE A 116 8.62 -5.47 2.73
N VAL A 117 7.31 -5.57 2.89
CA VAL A 117 6.67 -5.99 4.14
C VAL A 117 5.54 -6.96 3.84
N LEU A 118 5.40 -8.00 4.65
CA LEU A 118 4.19 -8.82 4.64
C LEU A 118 3.14 -8.19 5.55
N ASP A 119 1.96 -7.91 4.99
CA ASP A 119 0.80 -7.40 5.71
C ASP A 119 0.17 -8.50 6.62
N PRO A 120 -0.94 -8.20 7.35
CA PRO A 120 -1.61 -9.18 8.21
C PRO A 120 -2.09 -10.46 7.52
N ASP A 121 -2.39 -10.38 6.22
CA ASP A 121 -2.82 -11.50 5.39
C ASP A 121 -1.64 -12.21 4.70
N GLY A 122 -0.42 -11.68 4.84
CA GLY A 122 0.78 -12.19 4.19
C GLY A 122 0.99 -11.69 2.76
N ASN A 123 0.30 -10.64 2.34
CA ASN A 123 0.53 -9.98 1.05
C ASN A 123 1.82 -9.17 1.09
N ASN A 124 2.60 -9.20 0.00
CA ASN A 124 3.87 -8.50 -0.10
C ASN A 124 3.65 -7.05 -0.56
N ILE A 125 3.64 -6.11 0.38
CA ILE A 125 3.51 -4.69 0.08
C ILE A 125 4.87 -4.00 0.00
N GLU A 126 4.96 -3.00 -0.87
CA GLU A 126 6.20 -2.27 -1.14
C GLU A 126 5.97 -0.75 -1.22
N ALA A 127 6.92 0.01 -0.68
CA ALA A 127 7.16 1.39 -1.09
C ALA A 127 8.44 1.44 -1.93
N VAL A 128 8.36 2.05 -3.11
CA VAL A 128 9.47 2.13 -4.07
C VAL A 128 9.74 3.56 -4.50
N PHE A 129 10.99 3.99 -4.36
CA PHE A 129 11.53 5.21 -4.93
C PHE A 129 12.45 4.85 -6.10
N HIS A 130 12.23 5.52 -7.25
CA HIS A 130 13.17 5.47 -8.36
C HIS A 130 13.85 6.83 -8.44
N GLU A 131 15.14 6.86 -8.13
CA GLU A 131 15.98 8.02 -8.38
C GLU A 131 15.93 8.36 -9.87
N ALA A 132 15.61 9.62 -10.18
CA ALA A 132 15.55 10.06 -11.57
C ALA A 132 16.91 9.82 -12.23
N LYS A 133 16.87 9.39 -13.50
CA LYS A 133 18.06 9.46 -14.36
C LYS A 133 18.34 10.90 -14.74
#